data_AF-A0A7S0VA22-F1
#
_entry.id   AF-A0A7S0VA22-F1
#
_cell.length_a   1.000
_cell.length_b   1.000
_cell.length_c   1.000
_cell.angle_alpha   90.00
_cell.angle_beta   90.00
_cell.angle_gamma   90.00
#
_symmetry.space_group_name_H-M   'P 1'
#
loop_
_entity.id
_entity.type
_entity.pdbx_description
1 polymer ?
#
loop_
_entity_poly.entity_id
_entity_poly.type
_entity_poly.pdbx_seq_one_letter_code
_entity_poly.pdbx_strand_id
1 'polypeptide(L)'
;MPAEHVPDDASDIVGEHEAEDVLMLATLIGIGAEEHEFLWIAKEAYQADLPAGWDIYFDEEGKHFYYNNDSNVSTYEHPSIEFYRKLYHDFKIKDEEFRKRQEERELAIGKPDEEDDAAPPSTADSAGRGPGG
;
A
#
# COMPACT_ATOMS: atom_id res chain seq x y z
N MET A 1 -53.02 -21.72 -11.35
CA MET A 1 -51.96 -21.90 -10.34
C MET A 1 -50.72 -21.23 -10.93
N PRO A 2 -50.32 -20.03 -10.47
CA PRO A 2 -49.13 -19.37 -11.00
C PRO A 2 -47.91 -20.11 -10.46
N ALA A 3 -47.07 -20.62 -11.36
CA ALA A 3 -45.76 -21.14 -10.99
C ALA A 3 -44.88 -19.94 -10.63
N GLU A 4 -44.33 -19.98 -9.42
CA GLU A 4 -43.39 -19.02 -8.88
C GLU A 4 -42.28 -18.69 -9.89
N HIS A 5 -42.24 -17.40 -10.23
CA HIS A 5 -41.09 -16.76 -10.83
C HIS A 5 -39.97 -16.80 -9.80
N VAL A 6 -39.07 -17.78 -9.93
CA VAL A 6 -37.78 -17.74 -9.27
C VAL A 6 -37.05 -16.51 -9.83
N PRO A 7 -36.73 -15.49 -9.01
CA PRO A 7 -36.04 -14.32 -9.52
C PRO A 7 -34.64 -14.74 -9.98
N ASP A 8 -34.30 -14.37 -11.20
CA ASP A 8 -32.97 -14.44 -11.83
C ASP A 8 -31.93 -13.52 -11.12
N ASP A 9 -32.25 -13.10 -9.89
CA ASP A 9 -31.60 -12.05 -9.10
C ASP A 9 -30.63 -12.62 -8.06
N ALA A 10 -30.16 -13.85 -8.24
CA ALA A 10 -29.03 -14.37 -7.45
C ALA A 10 -27.69 -13.71 -7.86
N SER A 11 -27.69 -12.94 -8.95
CA SER A 11 -26.48 -12.30 -9.47
C SER A 11 -26.18 -10.91 -8.88
N ASP A 12 -27.15 -10.26 -8.21
CA ASP A 12 -26.98 -8.90 -7.67
C ASP A 12 -26.53 -8.87 -6.19
N ILE A 13 -26.75 -9.96 -5.45
CA ILE A 13 -26.33 -10.08 -4.03
C ILE A 13 -24.81 -10.24 -3.88
N VAL A 14 -24.11 -10.61 -4.96
CA VAL A 14 -22.68 -10.97 -4.90
C VAL A 14 -21.76 -9.75 -4.85
N GLY A 15 -22.17 -8.61 -5.40
CA GLY A 15 -21.28 -7.45 -5.58
C GLY A 15 -21.13 -6.53 -4.37
N GLU A 16 -22.09 -6.53 -3.44
CA GLU A 16 -22.07 -5.60 -2.29
C GLU A 16 -21.26 -6.16 -1.10
N HIS A 17 -21.20 -7.48 -0.97
CA HIS A 17 -20.41 -8.15 0.08
C HIS A 17 -18.89 -8.03 -0.14
N GLU A 18 -18.42 -7.90 -1.38
CA GLU A 18 -16.98 -7.78 -1.68
C GLU A 18 -16.34 -6.58 -0.96
N ALA A 19 -17.04 -5.46 -0.89
CA ALA A 19 -16.52 -4.26 -0.23
C ALA A 19 -16.40 -4.44 1.28
N GLU A 20 -17.39 -5.09 1.90
CA GLU A 20 -17.37 -5.40 3.34
C GLU A 20 -16.24 -6.38 3.68
N ASP A 21 -16.06 -7.42 2.85
CA ASP A 21 -14.98 -8.39 3.00
C ASP A 21 -13.62 -7.74 2.83
N VAL A 22 -13.42 -6.87 1.82
CA VAL A 22 -12.17 -6.12 1.63
C VAL A 22 -11.86 -5.23 2.84
N LEU A 23 -12.85 -4.54 3.42
CA LEU A 23 -12.67 -3.71 4.61
C LEU A 23 -12.37 -4.54 5.86
N MET A 24 -13.00 -5.72 5.98
CA MET A 24 -12.71 -6.67 7.05
C MET A 24 -11.27 -7.18 6.94
N LEU A 25 -10.83 -7.54 5.72
CA LEU A 25 -9.47 -7.97 5.45
C LEU A 25 -8.47 -6.84 5.70
N ALA A 26 -8.76 -5.59 5.32
CA ALA A 26 -7.93 -4.44 5.63
C ALA A 26 -7.71 -4.31 7.15
N THR A 27 -8.80 -4.41 7.91
CA THR A 27 -8.75 -4.39 9.39
C THR A 27 -7.92 -5.56 9.94
N LEU A 28 -8.03 -6.74 9.34
CA LEU A 28 -7.32 -7.94 9.78
C LEU A 28 -5.81 -7.90 9.47
N ILE A 29 -5.44 -7.29 8.34
CA ILE A 29 -4.03 -6.99 7.97
C ILE A 29 -3.47 -5.89 8.90
N GLY A 30 -4.34 -5.01 9.41
CA GLY A 30 -3.97 -3.86 10.23
C GLY A 30 -3.80 -2.57 9.41
N ILE A 31 -4.36 -2.53 8.20
CA ILE A 31 -4.44 -1.33 7.36
C ILE A 31 -5.60 -0.49 7.88
N GLY A 32 -5.33 0.74 8.30
CA GLY A 32 -6.37 1.70 8.66
C GLY A 32 -7.25 2.04 7.44
N ALA A 33 -8.53 2.34 7.67
CA ALA A 33 -9.40 2.82 6.59
C ALA A 33 -8.89 4.13 5.94
N GLU A 34 -8.06 4.89 6.67
CA GLU A 34 -7.41 6.12 6.24
C GLU A 34 -6.15 5.86 5.37
N GLU A 35 -5.65 4.64 5.35
CA GLU A 35 -4.45 4.22 4.63
C GLU A 35 -4.79 3.74 3.21
N HIS A 36 -5.39 4.63 2.42
CA HIS A 36 -5.86 4.35 1.05
C HIS A 36 -4.75 3.80 0.14
N GLU A 37 -3.50 4.17 0.39
CA GLU A 37 -2.30 3.72 -0.33
C GLU A 37 -1.96 2.25 -0.08
N PHE A 38 -2.54 1.63 0.96
CA PHE A 38 -2.35 0.24 1.32
C PHE A 38 -3.64 -0.59 1.16
N LEU A 39 -4.81 0.02 0.92
CA LEU A 39 -6.07 -0.69 0.67
C LEU A 39 -6.01 -1.63 -0.54
N TRP A 40 -5.14 -1.37 -1.51
CA TRP A 40 -4.92 -2.30 -2.63
C TRP A 40 -4.39 -3.66 -2.16
N ILE A 41 -3.66 -3.72 -1.05
CA ILE A 41 -3.15 -4.97 -0.45
C ILE A 41 -4.34 -5.78 0.08
N ALA A 42 -5.30 -5.14 0.75
CA ALA A 42 -6.51 -5.79 1.22
C ALA A 42 -7.40 -6.27 0.07
N LYS A 43 -7.53 -5.45 -0.98
CA LYS A 43 -8.24 -5.83 -2.21
C LYS A 43 -7.58 -7.01 -2.90
N GLU A 44 -6.26 -7.01 -3.00
CA GLU A 44 -5.51 -8.14 -3.57
C GLU A 44 -5.62 -9.38 -2.68
N ALA A 45 -5.68 -9.21 -1.36
CA ALA A 45 -5.93 -10.31 -0.43
C ALA A 45 -7.30 -10.95 -0.59
N TYR A 46 -8.32 -10.15 -0.95
CA TYR A 46 -9.66 -10.62 -1.27
C TYR A 46 -9.72 -11.35 -2.61
N GLN A 47 -9.05 -10.79 -3.62
CA GLN A 47 -8.98 -11.38 -4.96
C GLN A 47 -7.98 -12.53 -5.07
N ALA A 48 -7.17 -12.75 -4.04
CA ALA A 48 -6.18 -13.80 -4.02
C ALA A 48 -6.88 -15.15 -4.07
N ASP A 49 -6.53 -15.94 -5.09
CA ASP A 49 -6.89 -17.35 -5.09
C ASP A 49 -6.35 -18.04 -3.83
N LEU A 50 -7.17 -18.94 -3.31
CA LEU A 50 -6.83 -19.78 -2.18
C LEU A 50 -5.54 -20.56 -2.48
N PRO A 51 -4.61 -20.66 -1.51
CA PRO A 51 -3.42 -21.47 -1.70
C PRO A 51 -3.80 -22.92 -2.00
N ALA A 52 -2.95 -23.64 -2.73
CA ALA A 52 -3.20 -25.05 -3.04
C ALA A 52 -3.43 -25.86 -1.76
N GLY A 53 -4.56 -26.59 -1.71
CA GLY A 53 -4.97 -27.39 -0.55
C GLY A 53 -5.98 -26.70 0.37
N TRP A 54 -6.43 -25.48 0.04
CA TRP A 54 -7.54 -24.82 0.69
C TRP A 54 -8.81 -24.92 -0.15
N ASP A 55 -9.91 -25.33 0.49
CA ASP A 55 -11.23 -25.50 -0.09
C ASP A 55 -12.27 -24.70 0.69
N ILE A 56 -13.27 -24.16 0.00
CA ILE A 56 -14.38 -23.43 0.64
C ILE A 56 -15.50 -24.41 0.94
N TYR A 57 -15.90 -24.48 2.19
CA TYR A 57 -17.05 -25.25 2.65
C TYR A 57 -18.13 -24.32 3.18
N PHE A 58 -19.37 -24.79 3.19
CA PHE A 58 -20.50 -24.06 3.74
C PHE A 58 -21.02 -24.82 4.96
N ASP A 59 -21.23 -24.10 6.06
CA ASP A 59 -21.82 -24.65 7.27
C ASP A 59 -23.35 -24.81 7.13
N GLU A 60 -24.01 -25.45 8.10
CA GLU A 60 -25.47 -25.65 8.12
C GLU A 60 -26.25 -24.31 8.13
N GLU A 61 -25.58 -23.23 8.55
CA GLU A 61 -26.10 -21.85 8.53
C GLU A 61 -25.94 -21.14 7.17
N GLY A 62 -25.32 -21.79 6.18
CA GLY A 62 -25.04 -21.19 4.86
C GLY A 62 -23.84 -20.24 4.86
N LYS A 63 -23.06 -20.21 5.94
CA LYS A 63 -21.83 -19.40 6.02
C LYS A 63 -20.66 -20.17 5.42
N HIS A 64 -19.87 -19.50 4.58
CA HIS A 64 -18.67 -20.08 4.01
C HIS A 64 -17.52 -20.06 5.03
N PHE A 65 -16.71 -21.12 5.05
CA PHE A 65 -15.48 -21.23 5.82
C PHE A 65 -14.40 -21.90 4.96
N TYR A 66 -13.15 -21.56 5.24
CA TYR A 66 -11.99 -22.06 4.52
C TYR A 66 -11.42 -23.28 5.26
N TYR A 67 -11.31 -24.40 4.57
CA TYR A 67 -10.75 -25.63 5.11
C TYR A 67 -9.47 -26.00 4.37
N ASN A 68 -8.38 -26.18 5.11
CA ASN A 68 -7.13 -26.69 4.58
C ASN A 68 -7.12 -28.22 4.67
N ASN A 69 -7.15 -28.90 3.53
CA ASN A 69 -7.07 -30.35 3.45
C ASN A 69 -5.64 -30.88 3.70
N ASP A 70 -4.61 -30.06 3.48
CA ASP A 70 -3.20 -30.43 3.70
C ASP A 70 -2.84 -30.42 5.20
N SER A 71 -3.33 -29.43 5.95
CA SER A 71 -3.08 -29.26 7.39
C SER A 71 -4.24 -29.70 8.29
N ASN A 72 -5.40 -30.08 7.72
CA ASN A 72 -6.66 -30.32 8.44
C ASN A 72 -7.11 -29.16 9.34
N VAL A 73 -6.86 -27.91 8.93
CA VAL A 73 -7.23 -26.71 9.68
C VAL A 73 -8.40 -26.01 9.01
N SER A 74 -9.47 -25.74 9.75
CA SER A 74 -10.58 -24.87 9.32
C SER A 74 -10.40 -23.47 9.89
N THR A 75 -10.61 -22.44 9.08
CA THR A 75 -10.66 -21.05 9.52
C THR A 75 -11.79 -20.30 8.82
N TYR A 76 -12.35 -19.32 9.51
CA TYR A 76 -13.30 -18.36 8.94
C TYR A 76 -12.59 -17.18 8.26
N GLU A 77 -11.26 -17.10 8.40
CA GLU A 77 -10.43 -16.03 7.88
C GLU A 77 -9.61 -16.53 6.69
N HIS A 78 -9.31 -15.65 5.74
CA HIS A 78 -8.54 -16.04 4.57
C HIS A 78 -7.09 -16.41 4.96
N PRO A 79 -6.57 -17.59 4.60
CA PRO A 79 -5.24 -18.04 5.03
C PRO A 79 -4.10 -17.20 4.47
N SER A 80 -4.33 -16.51 3.34
CA SER A 80 -3.33 -15.60 2.78
C SER A 80 -3.19 -14.30 3.57
N ILE A 81 -4.07 -14.02 4.54
CA ILE A 81 -4.03 -12.78 5.33
C ILE A 81 -2.69 -12.59 6.04
N GLU A 82 -2.10 -13.66 6.57
CA GLU A 82 -0.82 -13.59 7.27
C GLU A 82 0.31 -13.16 6.33
N PHE A 83 0.24 -13.58 5.07
CA PHE A 83 1.17 -13.16 4.04
C PHE A 83 1.01 -11.67 3.73
N TYR A 84 -0.22 -11.20 3.52
CA TYR A 84 -0.50 -9.78 3.26
C TYR A 84 -0.17 -8.86 4.44
N ARG A 85 -0.32 -9.36 5.68
CA ARG A 85 0.13 -8.67 6.89
C ARG A 85 1.63 -8.43 6.93
N LYS A 86 2.42 -9.44 6.55
CA LYS A 86 3.87 -9.28 6.40
C LYS A 86 4.21 -8.32 5.26
N LEU A 87 3.50 -8.44 4.14
CA LEU A 87 3.68 -7.57 2.97
C LEU A 87 3.43 -6.10 3.33
N TYR A 88 2.31 -5.79 3.98
CA TYR A 88 1.99 -4.44 4.47
C TYR A 88 3.09 -3.88 5.37
N HIS A 89 3.57 -4.67 6.34
CA HIS A 89 4.63 -4.23 7.23
C HIS A 89 5.95 -3.91 6.48
N ASP A 90 6.31 -4.73 5.50
CA ASP A 90 7.50 -4.50 4.66
C ASP A 90 7.37 -3.25 3.78
N PHE A 91 6.20 -3.04 3.17
CA PHE A 91 5.89 -1.84 2.40
C PHE A 91 5.94 -0.58 3.25
N LYS A 92 5.39 -0.63 4.46
CA LYS A 92 5.36 0.50 5.39
C LYS A 92 6.76 0.90 5.86
N ILE A 93 7.65 -0.07 6.06
CA ILE A 93 9.07 0.20 6.33
C ILE A 93 9.74 0.84 5.11
N LYS A 94 9.53 0.27 3.92
CA LYS A 94 10.13 0.77 2.68
C LYS A 94 9.66 2.17 2.32
N ASP A 95 8.40 2.49 2.54
CA ASP A 95 7.86 3.83 2.35
C ASP A 95 8.60 4.85 3.23
N GLU A 96 8.76 4.52 4.52
CA GLU A 96 9.50 5.36 5.45
C GLU A 96 10.97 5.52 5.04
N GLU A 97 11.64 4.44 4.64
CA GLU A 97 13.01 4.48 4.14
C GLU A 97 13.15 5.27 2.83
N PHE A 98 12.21 5.13 1.91
CA PHE A 98 12.21 5.85 0.65
C PHE A 98 12.00 7.34 0.89
N ARG A 99 11.03 7.72 1.72
CA ARG A 99 10.79 9.11 2.12
C ARG A 99 12.04 9.71 2.75
N LYS A 100 12.65 9.01 3.71
CA LYS A 100 13.89 9.45 4.36
C LYS A 100 15.06 9.59 3.39
N ARG A 101 15.21 8.67 2.45
CA ARG A 101 16.25 8.71 1.41
C ARG A 101 16.02 9.86 0.42
N GLN A 102 14.78 10.13 0.05
CA GLN A 102 14.45 11.28 -0.79
C GLN A 102 14.77 12.60 -0.07
N GLU A 103 14.41 12.71 1.21
CA GLU A 103 14.73 13.87 2.05
C GLU A 103 16.24 14.09 2.16
N GLU A 104 17.02 13.02 2.39
CA GLU A 104 18.49 13.09 2.46
C GLU A 104 19.11 13.46 1.10
N ARG A 105 18.55 12.95 0.00
CA ARG A 105 19.00 13.26 -1.35
C ARG A 105 18.64 14.69 -1.77
N GLU A 106 17.50 15.20 -1.33
CA GLU A 106 17.06 16.58 -1.57
C GLU A 106 17.89 17.57 -0.72
N LEU A 107 18.17 17.22 0.54
CA LEU A 107 19.10 17.96 1.41
C LEU A 107 20.53 18.00 0.83
N ALA A 108 20.98 16.90 0.19
CA ALA A 108 22.29 16.84 -0.47
C ALA A 108 22.36 17.64 -1.78
N ILE A 109 21.23 17.86 -2.46
CA ILE A 109 21.14 18.68 -3.69
C ILE A 109 20.92 20.17 -3.37
N GLY A 110 20.55 20.52 -2.13
CA GLY A 110 20.25 21.89 -1.67
C GLY A 110 21.40 22.66 -1.00
N LYS A 111 22.67 22.26 -1.17
CA LYS A 111 23.80 23.16 -0.85
C LYS A 111 24.24 23.89 -2.13
N PRO A 112 23.70 25.07 -2.46
CA PRO A 112 24.53 26.02 -3.18
C PRO A 112 25.71 26.34 -2.26
N ASP A 113 26.93 26.16 -2.77
CA ASP A 113 28.11 26.84 -2.26
C ASP A 113 27.82 28.34 -2.21
N GLU A 114 27.29 28.82 -1.08
CA GLU A 114 27.08 30.23 -0.79
C GLU A 114 27.72 30.54 0.58
N GLU A 115 29.03 30.39 0.62
CA GLU A 115 29.93 31.19 1.45
C GLU A 115 30.71 32.11 0.48
N ASP A 116 30.17 33.31 0.23
CA ASP A 116 30.89 34.56 0.47
C ASP A 116 29.85 35.71 0.46
N ASP A 117 29.13 35.88 1.56
CA ASP A 117 28.26 37.03 1.78
C ASP A 117 29.07 38.20 2.35
N ALA A 118 28.89 39.38 1.74
CA ALA A 118 29.16 40.74 2.25
C ALA A 118 30.60 41.35 2.23
N ALA A 119 30.99 41.84 1.04
CA ALA A 119 31.29 43.27 0.70
C ALA A 119 32.41 44.10 1.45
N PRO A 120 33.01 45.12 0.77
CA PRO A 120 34.43 45.53 0.88
C PRO A 120 34.71 46.67 1.89
N PRO A 121 35.97 46.90 2.32
CA PRO A 121 36.77 47.96 1.66
C PRO A 121 38.30 47.75 1.74
N SER A 122 39.05 48.00 0.66
CA SER A 122 40.35 48.66 0.84
C SER A 122 40.86 49.32 -0.44
N THR A 123 41.04 50.62 -0.28
CA THR A 123 41.76 51.59 -1.10
C THR A 123 43.12 51.09 -1.58
N ALA A 124 43.58 51.68 -2.70
CA ALA A 124 44.89 51.59 -3.34
C ALA A 124 44.98 50.47 -4.41
N ASP A 125 45.50 50.69 -5.61
CA ASP A 125 46.47 51.70 -6.01
C ASP A 125 46.36 52.03 -7.50
N SER A 126 46.58 53.31 -7.75
CA SER A 126 47.01 54.00 -8.96
C SER A 126 47.78 53.18 -10.01
N ALA A 127 47.66 53.66 -11.26
CA ALA A 127 48.64 53.53 -12.35
C ALA A 127 48.84 52.12 -12.95
N GLY A 128 49.03 51.92 -14.25
CA GLY A 128 49.17 52.78 -15.41
C GLY A 128 49.09 51.88 -16.66
N ARG A 129 48.57 52.40 -17.77
CA ARG A 129 49.39 52.78 -18.94
C ARG A 129 50.06 51.60 -19.65
N GLY A 130 49.57 51.26 -20.84
CA GLY A 130 50.29 50.39 -21.79
C GLY A 130 49.56 50.25 -23.14
N PRO A 131 50.17 50.62 -24.29
CA PRO A 131 49.47 50.86 -25.55
C PRO A 131 49.69 49.76 -26.62
N GLY A 132 49.00 49.89 -27.76
CA GLY A 132 49.59 49.53 -29.06
C GLY A 132 48.76 48.59 -29.92
N GLY A 133 48.46 49.04 -31.14
CA GLY A 133 47.84 48.26 -32.22
C GLY A 133 47.05 49.13 -33.16
#